data_AF-A0A6N9JKX5-F1
#
_entry.id   AF-A0A6N9JKX5-F1
#
_cell.length_a   1.000
_cell.length_b   1.000
_cell.length_c   1.000
_cell.angle_alpha   90.00
_cell.angle_beta   90.00
_cell.angle_gamma   90.00
#
_symmetry.space_group_name_H-M   'P 1'
#
loop_
_entity.id
_entity.type
_entity.pdbx_description
1 polymer ?
#
loop_
_entity_poly.entity_id
_entity_poly.type
_entity_poly.pdbx_seq_one_letter_code
_entity_poly.pdbx_strand_id
1 'polypeptide(L)'
;MAGESKAEEVVAEVIEEQEAPDLVVTYSPSVISANFDAMEASIRAKVADYEGAKYDLTKDESIKEAKNDRHYLNGLKNEIEERRKGVKREYNKPLAAFEKRCKEITSIIDGASDGIKAQLDGAEERRRAGARAALEAHYREFAELLAPVVPYERLHDDKWLNKSFGEVKAKKALEEKVSAVARDWDTLKAQRGSMAHYEVAERELFRTLDLGSALNAARAADEEDARIAAMREAVESRPAPRPVPRRQAEPAVAARPELSCAWTVEIPSATRSQMEQLAAALRERGITGTIKCKGVC
;
A
#
# COMPACT_ATOMS: atom_id res chain seq x y z
N MET A 1 -73.88 20.10 -16.71
CA MET A 1 -72.78 20.30 -15.75
C MET A 1 -72.09 18.95 -15.64
N ALA A 2 -71.05 18.72 -16.43
CA ALA A 2 -69.65 19.01 -16.07
C ALA A 2 -69.18 18.07 -14.94
N GLY A 3 -68.13 17.27 -15.08
CA GLY A 3 -67.15 17.13 -16.14
C GLY A 3 -66.34 15.85 -15.97
N GLU A 4 -65.49 15.60 -16.97
CA GLU A 4 -64.53 14.52 -17.07
C GLU A 4 -63.54 14.47 -15.89
N SER A 5 -63.11 13.26 -15.53
CA SER A 5 -61.68 13.02 -15.33
C SER A 5 -61.33 11.58 -15.72
N LYS A 6 -60.53 11.53 -16.78
CA LYS A 6 -59.87 10.37 -17.37
C LYS A 6 -58.83 9.85 -16.38
N ALA A 7 -58.85 8.58 -16.05
CA ALA A 7 -57.73 7.90 -15.42
C ALA A 7 -57.37 6.71 -16.31
N GLU A 8 -56.19 6.83 -16.90
CA GLU A 8 -55.61 5.95 -17.89
C GLU A 8 -55.54 4.52 -17.38
N GLU A 9 -56.10 3.60 -18.18
CA GLU A 9 -55.74 2.20 -18.14
C GLU A 9 -54.28 2.12 -18.58
N VAL A 10 -53.37 2.08 -17.61
CA VAL A 10 -51.98 1.71 -17.82
C VAL A 10 -51.99 0.23 -18.20
N VAL A 11 -52.14 0.01 -19.50
CA VAL A 11 -51.75 -1.23 -20.17
C VAL A 11 -50.31 -1.45 -19.76
N ALA A 12 -50.11 -2.42 -18.86
CA ALA A 12 -48.79 -2.99 -18.67
C ALA A 12 -48.41 -3.58 -20.02
N GLU A 13 -47.62 -2.81 -20.78
CA GLU A 13 -46.88 -3.30 -21.91
C GLU A 13 -46.01 -4.42 -21.35
N VAL A 14 -46.52 -5.65 -21.52
CA VAL A 14 -45.76 -6.88 -21.33
C VAL A 14 -44.60 -6.73 -22.29
N ILE A 15 -43.45 -6.35 -21.73
CA ILE A 15 -42.17 -6.45 -22.41
C ILE A 15 -42.11 -7.92 -22.82
N GLU A 16 -42.28 -8.17 -24.11
CA GLU A 16 -41.99 -9.45 -24.72
C GLU A 16 -40.58 -9.81 -24.24
N GLU A 17 -40.48 -10.76 -23.31
CA GLU A 17 -39.27 -11.52 -23.09
C GLU A 17 -38.96 -12.14 -24.44
N GLN A 18 -38.13 -11.47 -25.23
CA GLN A 18 -37.46 -12.09 -26.35
C GLN A 18 -36.59 -13.18 -25.75
N GLU A 19 -37.16 -14.40 -25.68
CA GLU A 19 -36.46 -15.60 -25.25
C GLU A 19 -35.14 -15.65 -26.02
N ALA A 20 -34.03 -15.49 -25.29
CA ALA A 20 -32.72 -15.68 -25.88
C ALA A 20 -32.71 -17.09 -26.47
N PRO A 21 -32.30 -17.28 -27.74
CA PRO A 21 -32.36 -18.59 -28.36
C PRO A 21 -31.50 -19.59 -27.60
N ASP A 22 -32.05 -20.76 -27.32
CA ASP A 22 -31.32 -21.86 -26.69
C ASP A 22 -30.07 -22.23 -27.51
N LEU A 23 -28.94 -22.39 -26.83
CA LEU A 23 -27.69 -22.82 -27.46
C LEU A 23 -27.78 -24.29 -27.88
N VAL A 24 -28.16 -24.56 -29.13
CA VAL A 24 -28.14 -25.90 -29.72
C VAL A 24 -26.74 -26.22 -30.26
N VAL A 25 -26.00 -27.08 -29.56
CA VAL A 25 -24.66 -27.55 -29.98
C VAL A 25 -24.77 -28.96 -30.56
N THR A 26 -24.66 -29.09 -31.88
CA THR A 26 -24.57 -30.40 -32.55
C THR A 26 -23.10 -30.76 -32.77
N TYR A 27 -22.63 -31.85 -32.15
CA TYR A 27 -21.27 -32.37 -32.32
C TYR A 27 -21.30 -33.76 -32.96
N SER A 28 -20.60 -33.93 -34.08
CA SER A 28 -20.34 -35.23 -34.70
C SER A 28 -18.87 -35.61 -34.46
N PRO A 29 -18.56 -36.77 -33.85
CA PRO A 29 -17.18 -37.17 -33.57
C PRO A 29 -16.41 -37.34 -34.88
N SER A 30 -15.33 -36.58 -35.07
CA SER A 30 -14.50 -36.72 -36.26
C SER A 30 -13.63 -37.97 -36.12
N VAL A 31 -13.97 -39.03 -36.84
CA VAL A 31 -13.17 -40.25 -36.94
C VAL A 31 -11.88 -39.93 -37.71
N ILE A 32 -10.73 -39.99 -37.05
CA ILE A 32 -9.43 -39.87 -37.70
C ILE A 32 -9.03 -41.25 -38.22
N SER A 33 -9.25 -41.50 -39.51
CA SER A 33 -8.74 -42.68 -40.21
C SER A 33 -7.39 -42.33 -40.83
N ALA A 34 -6.36 -43.12 -40.53
CA ALA A 34 -5.05 -42.99 -41.16
C ALA A 34 -4.48 -44.38 -41.46
N ASN A 35 -3.55 -44.43 -42.41
CA ASN A 35 -2.89 -45.65 -42.89
C ASN A 35 -1.77 -46.13 -41.94
N PHE A 36 -2.00 -46.08 -40.63
CA PHE A 36 -0.99 -46.39 -39.61
C PHE A 36 -0.32 -47.74 -39.87
N ASP A 37 -1.08 -48.77 -40.22
CA ASP A 37 -0.54 -50.11 -40.49
C ASP A 37 0.42 -50.14 -41.71
N ALA A 38 0.04 -49.44 -42.79
CA ALA A 38 0.87 -49.36 -44.00
C ALA A 38 2.12 -48.48 -43.79
N MET A 39 1.99 -47.40 -43.00
CA MET A 39 3.11 -46.53 -42.65
C MET A 39 4.07 -47.22 -41.68
N GLU A 40 3.55 -47.94 -40.68
CA GLU A 40 4.34 -48.75 -39.74
C GLU A 40 5.11 -49.85 -40.47
N ALA A 41 4.47 -50.58 -41.38
CA ALA A 41 5.14 -51.61 -42.19
C ALA A 41 6.29 -51.02 -43.03
N SER A 42 6.09 -49.85 -43.66
CA SER A 42 7.13 -49.17 -44.43
C SER A 42 8.27 -48.65 -43.55
N ILE A 43 7.98 -48.14 -42.34
CA ILE A 43 8.99 -47.67 -41.40
C ILE A 43 9.78 -48.86 -40.84
N ARG A 44 9.12 -49.95 -40.42
CA ARG A 44 9.79 -51.17 -39.97
C ARG A 44 10.72 -51.74 -41.05
N ALA A 45 10.27 -51.79 -42.30
CA ALA A 45 11.11 -52.23 -43.42
C ALA A 45 12.35 -51.32 -43.63
N LYS A 46 12.21 -50.00 -43.45
CA LYS A 46 13.32 -49.04 -43.57
C LYS A 46 14.25 -49.02 -42.36
N VAL A 47 13.75 -49.39 -41.18
CA VAL A 47 14.53 -49.43 -39.93
C VAL A 47 15.22 -50.78 -39.73
N ALA A 48 14.73 -51.84 -40.38
CA ALA A 48 15.27 -53.20 -40.30
C ALA A 48 16.78 -53.29 -40.62
N ASP A 49 17.26 -52.53 -41.62
CA ASP A 49 18.68 -52.49 -41.99
C ASP A 49 19.57 -51.86 -40.90
N TYR A 50 18.97 -51.10 -39.97
CA TYR A 50 19.66 -50.45 -38.85
C TYR A 50 19.45 -51.19 -37.51
N GLU A 51 18.51 -52.14 -37.44
CA GLU A 51 18.28 -52.97 -36.26
C GLU A 51 19.45 -53.94 -36.05
N GLY A 52 20.27 -53.67 -35.03
CA GLY A 52 21.45 -54.49 -34.70
C GLY A 52 22.73 -54.11 -35.48
N ALA A 53 22.70 -53.05 -36.28
CA ALA A 53 23.88 -52.52 -36.97
C ALA A 53 24.96 -52.11 -35.94
N LYS A 54 26.17 -52.68 -36.08
CA LYS A 54 27.35 -52.29 -35.31
C LYS A 54 28.29 -51.50 -36.22
N TYR A 55 28.34 -50.20 -36.01
CA TYR A 55 29.28 -49.31 -36.70
C TYR A 55 30.67 -49.43 -36.06
N ASP A 56 31.72 -49.49 -36.88
CA ASP A 56 33.11 -49.46 -36.41
C ASP A 56 33.52 -48.01 -36.17
N LEU A 57 33.31 -47.54 -34.94
CA LEU A 57 33.53 -46.16 -34.50
C LEU A 57 35.03 -45.74 -34.46
N THR A 58 35.94 -46.57 -34.96
CA THR A 58 37.37 -46.24 -35.10
C THR A 58 37.73 -45.69 -36.48
N LYS A 59 36.81 -45.78 -37.46
CA LYS A 59 36.98 -45.25 -38.82
C LYS A 59 36.09 -44.04 -39.08
N ASP A 60 36.70 -42.96 -39.54
CA ASP A 60 36.02 -41.68 -39.80
C ASP A 60 34.85 -41.77 -40.80
N GLU A 61 34.93 -42.66 -41.80
CA GLU A 61 33.81 -42.89 -42.74
C GLU A 61 32.61 -43.56 -42.06
N SER A 62 32.85 -44.58 -41.22
CA SER A 62 31.77 -45.27 -40.49
C SER A 62 31.09 -44.35 -39.46
N ILE A 63 31.84 -43.40 -38.87
CA ILE A 63 31.28 -42.35 -38.01
C ILE A 63 30.38 -41.39 -38.80
N LYS A 64 30.74 -41.04 -40.04
CA LYS A 64 29.92 -40.15 -40.89
C LYS A 64 28.63 -40.84 -41.32
N GLU A 65 28.70 -42.10 -41.71
CA GLU A 65 27.52 -42.91 -42.07
C GLU A 65 26.56 -43.03 -40.88
N ALA A 66 27.04 -43.43 -39.70
CA ALA A 66 26.22 -43.51 -38.49
C ALA A 66 25.53 -42.18 -38.14
N LYS A 67 26.21 -41.05 -38.33
CA LYS A 67 25.63 -39.71 -38.12
C LYS A 67 24.54 -39.38 -39.13
N ASN A 68 24.75 -39.72 -40.41
CA ASN A 68 23.78 -39.50 -41.48
C ASN A 68 22.53 -40.36 -41.28
N ASP A 69 22.68 -41.63 -40.92
CA ASP A 69 21.57 -42.56 -40.68
C ASP A 69 20.74 -42.11 -39.47
N ARG A 70 21.40 -41.72 -38.37
CA ARG A 70 20.73 -41.13 -37.21
C ARG A 70 19.98 -39.84 -37.58
N HIS A 71 20.56 -38.99 -38.44
CA HIS A 71 19.89 -37.79 -38.90
C HIS A 71 18.65 -38.11 -39.73
N TYR A 72 18.75 -39.08 -40.64
CA TYR A 72 17.64 -39.54 -41.47
C TYR A 72 16.48 -40.13 -40.63
N LEU A 73 16.76 -41.01 -39.68
CA LEU A 73 15.74 -41.59 -38.79
C LEU A 73 15.06 -40.53 -37.92
N ASN A 74 15.82 -39.57 -37.39
CA ASN A 74 15.24 -38.43 -36.67
C ASN A 74 14.40 -37.53 -37.58
N GLY A 75 14.79 -37.37 -38.85
CA GLY A 75 14.00 -36.67 -39.86
C GLY A 75 12.63 -37.33 -40.07
N LEU A 76 12.59 -38.65 -40.28
CA LEU A 76 11.35 -39.41 -40.43
C LEU A 76 10.44 -39.30 -39.19
N LYS A 77 11.02 -39.42 -37.99
CA LYS A 77 10.28 -39.22 -36.73
C LYS A 77 9.67 -37.81 -36.65
N ASN A 78 10.45 -36.79 -37.01
CA ASN A 78 10.01 -35.40 -36.95
C ASN A 78 8.87 -35.12 -37.95
N GLU A 79 8.90 -35.69 -39.15
CA GLU A 79 7.81 -35.55 -40.13
C GLU A 79 6.49 -36.14 -39.62
N ILE A 80 6.53 -37.31 -38.98
CA ILE A 80 5.33 -37.95 -38.40
C ILE A 80 4.76 -37.08 -37.27
N GLU A 81 5.64 -36.58 -36.39
CA GLU A 81 5.25 -35.70 -35.30
C GLU A 81 4.66 -34.36 -35.80
N GLU A 82 5.25 -33.74 -36.82
CA GLU A 82 4.72 -32.51 -37.41
C GLU A 82 3.36 -32.73 -38.07
N ARG A 83 3.17 -33.84 -38.80
CA ARG A 83 1.85 -34.20 -39.35
C ARG A 83 0.82 -34.45 -38.24
N ARG A 84 1.19 -35.16 -37.17
CA ARG A 84 0.31 -35.37 -35.99
C ARG A 84 -0.08 -34.04 -35.35
N LYS A 85 0.87 -33.13 -35.15
CA LYS A 85 0.60 -31.79 -34.60
C LYS A 85 -0.27 -30.96 -35.54
N GLY A 86 -0.06 -31.04 -36.85
CA GLY A 86 -0.89 -30.39 -37.87
C GLY A 86 -2.36 -30.84 -37.78
N VAL A 87 -2.59 -32.16 -37.75
CA VAL A 87 -3.94 -32.73 -37.58
C VAL A 87 -4.56 -32.26 -36.26
N LYS A 88 -3.81 -32.29 -35.14
CA LYS A 88 -4.30 -31.79 -33.84
C LYS A 88 -4.69 -30.31 -33.89
N ARG A 89 -3.92 -29.47 -34.60
CA ARG A 89 -4.22 -28.04 -34.76
C ARG A 89 -5.50 -27.82 -35.54
N GLU A 90 -5.67 -28.47 -36.69
CA GLU A 90 -6.89 -28.34 -37.51
C GLU A 90 -8.11 -28.93 -36.81
N TYR A 91 -7.97 -30.04 -36.08
CA TYR A 91 -9.05 -30.63 -35.28
C TYR A 91 -9.47 -29.73 -34.11
N ASN A 92 -8.52 -29.10 -33.41
CA ASN A 92 -8.83 -28.21 -32.30
C ASN A 92 -9.24 -26.80 -32.74
N LYS A 93 -9.03 -26.43 -34.00
CA LYS A 93 -9.41 -25.12 -34.56
C LYS A 93 -10.92 -24.84 -34.46
N PRO A 94 -11.84 -25.75 -34.86
CA PRO A 94 -13.27 -25.53 -34.66
C PRO A 94 -13.66 -25.50 -33.17
N LEU A 95 -13.04 -26.31 -32.32
CA LEU A 95 -13.27 -26.28 -30.88
C LEU A 95 -12.86 -24.93 -30.27
N ALA A 96 -11.66 -24.44 -30.60
CA ALA A 96 -11.17 -23.15 -30.14
C ALA A 96 -12.03 -21.98 -30.65
N ALA A 97 -12.52 -22.06 -31.89
CA ALA A 97 -13.44 -21.07 -32.44
C ALA A 97 -14.80 -21.08 -31.70
N PHE A 98 -15.34 -22.26 -31.40
CA PHE A 98 -16.56 -22.43 -30.60
C PHE A 98 -16.38 -21.87 -29.19
N GLU A 99 -15.33 -22.27 -28.46
CA GLU A 99 -15.04 -21.76 -27.12
C GLU A 99 -14.87 -20.23 -27.11
N LYS A 100 -14.20 -19.68 -28.13
CA LYS A 100 -14.06 -18.23 -28.29
C LYS A 100 -15.43 -17.56 -28.46
N ARG A 101 -16.31 -18.10 -29.30
CA ARG A 101 -17.66 -17.57 -29.51
C ARG A 101 -18.51 -17.67 -28.24
N CYS A 102 -18.44 -18.76 -27.50
CA CYS A 102 -19.10 -18.89 -26.20
C CYS A 102 -18.60 -17.81 -25.22
N LYS A 103 -17.27 -17.59 -25.13
CA LYS A 103 -16.68 -16.56 -24.25
C LYS A 103 -17.10 -15.14 -24.65
N GLU A 104 -17.16 -14.85 -25.95
CA GLU A 104 -17.66 -13.56 -26.45
C GLU A 104 -19.11 -13.34 -26.01
N ILE A 105 -19.96 -14.35 -26.13
CA ILE A 105 -21.37 -14.27 -25.71
C ILE A 105 -21.49 -14.12 -24.20
N THR A 106 -20.77 -14.92 -23.40
CA THR A 106 -20.80 -14.79 -21.94
C THR A 106 -20.27 -13.44 -21.48
N SER A 107 -19.28 -12.86 -22.18
CA SER A 107 -18.75 -11.53 -21.83
C SER A 107 -19.78 -10.40 -22.01
N ILE A 108 -20.76 -10.55 -22.90
CA ILE A 108 -21.87 -9.60 -23.04
C ILE A 108 -22.76 -9.66 -21.80
N ILE A 109 -23.03 -10.88 -21.30
CA ILE A 109 -23.81 -11.12 -20.08
C ILE A 109 -23.05 -10.55 -18.88
N ASP A 110 -21.76 -10.84 -18.77
CA ASP A 110 -20.90 -10.33 -17.70
C ASP A 110 -20.91 -8.79 -17.67
N GLY A 111 -20.74 -8.14 -18.83
CA GLY A 111 -20.78 -6.69 -18.94
C GLY A 111 -22.12 -6.07 -18.52
N ALA A 112 -23.24 -6.70 -18.89
CA ALA A 112 -24.56 -6.26 -18.45
C ALA A 112 -24.77 -6.46 -16.94
N SER A 113 -24.32 -7.59 -16.39
CA SER A 113 -24.39 -7.91 -14.96
C SER A 113 -23.57 -6.92 -14.12
N ASP A 114 -22.34 -6.63 -14.55
CA ASP A 114 -21.46 -5.65 -13.91
C ASP A 114 -22.04 -4.24 -13.95
N GLY A 115 -22.68 -3.87 -15.06
CA GLY A 115 -23.41 -2.60 -15.19
C GLY A 115 -24.54 -2.46 -14.17
N ILE A 116 -25.38 -3.49 -14.01
CA ILE A 116 -26.47 -3.52 -13.02
C ILE A 116 -25.90 -3.44 -11.60
N LYS A 117 -24.84 -4.20 -11.31
CA LYS A 117 -24.18 -4.18 -10.01
C LYS A 117 -23.66 -2.78 -9.67
N ALA A 118 -22.97 -2.11 -10.60
CA ALA A 118 -22.48 -0.75 -10.39
C ALA A 118 -23.60 0.26 -10.09
N GLN A 119 -24.75 0.11 -10.75
CA GLN A 119 -25.94 0.94 -10.45
C GLN A 119 -26.50 0.68 -9.06
N LEU A 120 -26.56 -0.58 -8.63
CA LEU A 120 -27.02 -0.98 -7.30
C LEU A 120 -26.09 -0.46 -6.20
N ASP A 121 -24.78 -0.65 -6.38
CA ASP A 121 -23.76 -0.16 -5.45
C ASP A 121 -23.80 1.36 -5.34
N GLY A 122 -23.87 2.07 -6.47
CA GLY A 122 -24.00 3.53 -6.48
C GLY A 122 -25.30 4.05 -5.87
N ALA A 123 -26.40 3.29 -5.98
CA ALA A 123 -27.65 3.64 -5.31
C ALA A 123 -27.56 3.45 -3.79
N GLU A 124 -26.92 2.38 -3.32
CA GLU A 124 -26.69 2.14 -1.89
C GLU A 124 -25.73 3.18 -1.29
N GLU A 125 -24.67 3.55 -2.00
CA GLU A 125 -23.76 4.63 -1.60
C GLU A 125 -24.50 5.96 -1.46
N ARG A 126 -25.30 6.34 -2.45
CA ARG A 126 -26.14 7.57 -2.37
C ARG A 126 -27.10 7.51 -1.19
N ARG A 127 -27.70 6.35 -0.92
CA ARG A 127 -28.59 6.15 0.24
C ARG A 127 -27.82 6.27 1.56
N ARG A 128 -26.61 5.69 1.68
CA ARG A 128 -25.72 5.83 2.85
C ARG A 128 -25.28 7.27 3.06
N ALA A 129 -24.88 7.95 1.99
CA ALA A 129 -24.50 9.36 2.04
C ALA A 129 -25.69 10.25 2.46
N GLY A 130 -26.88 10.01 1.91
CA GLY A 130 -28.11 10.73 2.30
C GLY A 130 -28.48 10.50 3.76
N ALA A 131 -28.43 9.25 4.24
CA ALA A 131 -28.69 8.92 5.64
C ALA A 131 -27.66 9.57 6.58
N ARG A 132 -26.38 9.57 6.19
CA ARG A 132 -25.31 10.27 6.95
C ARG A 132 -25.59 11.77 7.00
N ALA A 133 -25.90 12.40 5.87
CA ALA A 133 -26.20 13.82 5.79
C ALA A 133 -27.44 14.20 6.62
N ALA A 134 -28.49 13.37 6.60
CA ALA A 134 -29.68 13.58 7.41
C ALA A 134 -29.39 13.50 8.92
N LEU A 135 -28.55 12.53 9.33
CA LEU A 135 -28.12 12.43 10.74
C LEU A 135 -27.20 13.57 11.15
N GLU A 136 -26.30 14.01 10.25
CA GLU A 136 -25.41 15.13 10.50
C GLU A 136 -26.18 16.47 10.58
N ALA A 137 -27.18 16.68 9.72
CA ALA A 137 -28.08 17.83 9.81
C ALA A 137 -28.85 17.82 11.14
N HIS A 138 -29.43 16.66 11.49
CA HIS A 138 -30.12 16.47 12.78
C HIS A 138 -29.20 16.73 13.98
N TYR A 139 -27.94 16.31 13.90
CA TYR A 139 -26.94 16.58 14.94
C TYR A 139 -26.70 18.08 15.11
N ARG A 140 -26.49 18.81 14.02
CA ARG A 140 -26.22 20.26 14.07
C ARG A 140 -27.40 21.05 14.63
N GLU A 141 -28.62 20.62 14.33
CA GLU A 141 -29.84 21.24 14.87
C GLU A 141 -30.03 20.90 16.36
N PHE A 142 -29.91 19.63 16.74
CA PHE A 142 -30.14 19.19 18.11
C PHE A 142 -29.03 19.62 19.08
N ALA A 143 -27.78 19.66 18.60
CA ALA A 143 -26.59 19.89 19.40
C ALA A 143 -25.85 21.17 18.97
N GLU A 144 -26.59 22.22 18.59
CA GLU A 144 -26.05 23.48 18.05
C GLU A 144 -24.84 24.04 18.82
N LEU A 145 -24.90 24.04 20.16
CA LEU A 145 -23.82 24.53 21.02
C LEU A 145 -22.63 23.56 21.14
N LEU A 146 -22.87 22.26 20.97
CA LEU A 146 -21.85 21.22 21.10
C LEU A 146 -21.12 20.97 19.76
N ALA A 147 -21.80 21.18 18.63
CA ALA A 147 -21.30 20.89 17.29
C ALA A 147 -19.96 21.58 16.92
N PRO A 148 -19.66 22.82 17.38
CA PRO A 148 -18.35 23.43 17.13
C PRO A 148 -17.19 22.74 17.85
N VAL A 149 -17.47 22.06 18.97
CA VAL A 149 -16.46 21.43 19.84
C VAL A 149 -16.35 19.93 19.57
N VAL A 150 -17.48 19.27 19.26
CA VAL A 150 -17.54 17.84 18.95
C VAL A 150 -18.11 17.66 17.54
N PRO A 151 -17.27 17.32 16.54
CA PRO A 151 -17.76 17.01 15.21
C PRO A 151 -18.61 15.73 15.19
N TYR A 152 -19.59 15.67 14.27
CA TYR A 152 -20.50 14.52 14.11
C TYR A 152 -19.76 13.19 13.95
N GLU A 153 -18.63 13.20 13.24
CA GLU A 153 -17.77 12.05 12.96
C GLU A 153 -17.37 11.29 14.22
N ARG A 154 -17.25 11.98 15.36
CA ARG A 154 -16.87 11.36 16.64
C ARG A 154 -18.00 10.58 17.29
N LEU A 155 -19.24 10.93 16.99
CA LEU A 155 -20.44 10.30 17.53
C LEU A 155 -21.04 9.27 16.57
N HIS A 156 -20.65 9.33 15.29
CA HIS A 156 -21.13 8.46 14.22
C HIS A 156 -20.94 6.97 14.54
N ASP A 157 -21.86 6.15 14.07
CA ASP A 157 -21.75 4.69 14.07
C ASP A 157 -22.20 4.19 12.69
N ASP A 158 -21.33 3.46 12.00
CA ASP A 158 -21.59 2.93 10.66
C ASP A 158 -22.84 2.04 10.61
N LYS A 159 -23.22 1.42 11.74
CA LYS A 159 -24.43 0.59 11.84
C LYS A 159 -25.70 1.40 11.62
N TRP A 160 -25.70 2.70 11.92
CA TRP A 160 -26.85 3.58 11.70
C TRP A 160 -27.13 3.79 10.22
N LEU A 161 -26.11 3.63 9.38
CA LEU A 161 -26.27 3.66 7.94
C LEU A 161 -26.82 2.33 7.40
N ASN A 162 -27.00 1.27 8.19
CA ASN A 162 -27.58 0.04 7.65
C ASN A 162 -29.08 0.19 7.40
N LYS A 163 -29.56 -0.36 6.27
CA LYS A 163 -30.98 -0.35 5.89
C LYS A 163 -31.90 -0.90 6.98
N SER A 164 -31.44 -1.92 7.72
CA SER A 164 -32.21 -2.57 8.79
C SER A 164 -32.26 -1.78 10.10
N PHE A 165 -31.37 -0.81 10.32
CA PHE A 165 -31.31 -0.09 11.59
C PHE A 165 -32.44 0.94 11.71
N GLY A 166 -32.76 1.63 10.61
CA GLY A 166 -33.82 2.63 10.52
C GLY A 166 -33.41 4.02 11.01
N GLU A 167 -33.85 5.06 10.29
CA GLU A 167 -33.44 6.45 10.52
C GLU A 167 -33.88 6.98 11.89
N VAL A 168 -35.12 6.72 12.29
CA VAL A 168 -35.67 7.18 13.60
C VAL A 168 -34.85 6.61 14.76
N LYS A 169 -34.47 5.34 14.67
CA LYS A 169 -33.65 4.69 15.70
C LYS A 169 -32.24 5.27 15.72
N ALA A 170 -31.68 5.60 14.57
CA ALA A 170 -30.37 6.24 14.46
C ALA A 170 -30.37 7.64 15.07
N LYS A 171 -31.38 8.47 14.77
CA LYS A 171 -31.55 9.79 15.39
C LYS A 171 -31.64 9.70 16.91
N LYS A 172 -32.48 8.78 17.43
CA LYS A 172 -32.61 8.56 18.87
C LYS A 172 -31.29 8.11 19.51
N ALA A 173 -30.57 7.15 18.91
CA ALA A 173 -29.29 6.69 19.43
C ALA A 173 -28.23 7.81 19.44
N LEU A 174 -28.26 8.68 18.44
CA LEU A 174 -27.41 9.87 18.37
C LEU A 174 -27.75 10.87 19.48
N GLU A 175 -29.03 11.20 19.67
CA GLU A 175 -29.50 12.07 20.76
C GLU A 175 -29.11 11.53 22.14
N GLU A 176 -29.20 10.20 22.34
CA GLU A 176 -28.77 9.53 23.58
C GLU A 176 -27.27 9.71 23.83
N LYS A 177 -26.42 9.57 22.79
CA LYS A 177 -24.99 9.85 22.90
C LYS A 177 -24.70 11.31 23.22
N VAL A 178 -25.36 12.25 22.52
CA VAL A 178 -25.20 13.69 22.79
C VAL A 178 -25.61 14.04 24.22
N SER A 179 -26.73 13.48 24.68
CA SER A 179 -27.21 13.68 26.04
C SER A 179 -26.27 13.10 27.09
N ALA A 180 -25.58 11.98 26.79
CA ALA A 180 -24.56 11.43 27.66
C ALA A 180 -23.35 12.37 27.78
N VAL A 181 -22.85 12.88 26.65
CA VAL A 181 -21.74 13.86 26.65
C VAL A 181 -22.12 15.13 27.43
N ALA A 182 -23.35 15.63 27.27
CA ALA A 182 -23.83 16.77 28.04
C ALA A 182 -23.84 16.50 29.56
N ARG A 183 -24.33 15.31 29.98
CA ARG A 183 -24.32 14.89 31.38
C ARG A 183 -22.89 14.75 31.94
N ASP A 184 -21.97 14.19 31.16
CA ASP A 184 -20.57 14.04 31.56
C ASP A 184 -19.91 15.42 31.72
N TRP A 185 -20.19 16.36 30.83
CA TRP A 185 -19.71 17.73 30.94
C TRP A 185 -20.32 18.48 32.13
N ASP A 186 -21.61 18.30 32.42
CA ASP A 186 -22.24 18.83 33.63
C ASP A 186 -21.61 18.27 34.91
N THR A 187 -21.31 16.98 34.92
CA THR A 187 -20.59 16.32 36.02
C THR A 187 -19.19 16.89 36.20
N LEU A 188 -18.47 17.10 35.09
CA LEU A 188 -17.16 17.70 35.12
C LEU A 188 -17.21 19.15 35.63
N LYS A 189 -18.13 19.97 35.13
CA LYS A 189 -18.36 21.36 35.59
C LYS A 189 -18.63 21.46 37.08
N ALA A 190 -19.41 20.53 37.65
CA ALA A 190 -19.68 20.49 39.09
C ALA A 190 -18.41 20.31 39.93
N GLN A 191 -17.37 19.70 39.37
CA GLN A 191 -16.08 19.47 40.01
C GLN A 191 -15.02 20.54 39.69
N ARG A 192 -15.39 21.62 38.97
CA ARG A 192 -14.46 22.68 38.55
C ARG A 192 -13.75 23.35 39.73
N GLY A 193 -14.43 23.53 40.86
CA GLY A 193 -13.84 24.12 42.06
C GLY A 193 -12.87 23.21 42.82
N SER A 194 -12.86 21.91 42.54
CA SER A 194 -12.04 20.93 43.28
C SER A 194 -10.82 20.42 42.49
N MET A 195 -10.70 20.73 41.21
CA MET A 195 -9.57 20.29 40.36
C MET A 195 -8.62 21.45 40.05
N ALA A 196 -7.32 21.24 40.26
CA ALA A 196 -6.29 22.21 39.85
C ALA A 196 -6.16 22.30 38.32
N HIS A 197 -6.24 21.17 37.61
CA HIS A 197 -6.15 21.10 36.14
C HIS A 197 -7.48 20.81 35.44
N TYR A 198 -8.54 21.54 35.81
CA TYR A 198 -9.86 21.41 35.18
C TYR A 198 -9.83 21.57 33.65
N GLU A 199 -9.10 22.58 33.15
CA GLU A 199 -9.02 22.88 31.71
C GLU A 199 -8.37 21.74 30.91
N VAL A 200 -7.46 20.97 31.54
CA VAL A 200 -6.88 19.76 30.93
C VAL A 200 -7.94 18.66 30.83
N ALA A 201 -8.72 18.47 31.90
CA ALA A 201 -9.83 17.53 31.93
C ALA A 201 -10.91 17.87 30.88
N GLU A 202 -11.30 19.14 30.77
CA GLU A 202 -12.33 19.59 29.83
C GLU A 202 -11.90 19.36 28.37
N ARG A 203 -10.64 19.70 28.04
CA ARG A 203 -10.09 19.42 26.71
C ARG A 203 -10.06 17.94 26.40
N GLU A 204 -9.71 17.12 27.40
CA GLU A 204 -9.67 15.67 27.23
C GLU A 204 -11.07 15.07 27.10
N LEU A 205 -12.06 15.56 27.84
CA LEU A 205 -13.46 15.15 27.71
C LEU A 205 -13.96 15.36 26.29
N PHE A 206 -13.73 16.53 25.70
CA PHE A 206 -14.13 16.75 24.30
C PHE A 206 -13.25 15.99 23.30
N ARG A 207 -12.02 15.61 23.70
CA ARG A 207 -11.12 14.79 22.88
C ARG A 207 -11.57 13.33 22.79
N THR A 208 -12.00 12.73 23.90
CA THR A 208 -12.30 11.30 24.00
C THR A 208 -13.79 10.98 24.15
N LEU A 209 -14.59 11.97 24.55
CA LEU A 209 -15.99 11.84 24.94
C LEU A 209 -16.18 10.86 26.10
N ASP A 210 -15.18 10.75 26.97
CA ASP A 210 -15.16 9.86 28.12
C ASP A 210 -14.73 10.62 29.40
N LEU A 211 -15.65 10.68 30.37
CA LEU A 211 -15.41 11.34 31.65
C LEU A 211 -14.26 10.69 32.44
N GLY A 212 -14.10 9.37 32.36
CA GLY A 212 -13.02 8.66 33.05
C GLY A 212 -11.64 9.12 32.57
N SER A 213 -11.45 9.22 31.26
CA SER A 213 -10.25 9.72 30.62
C SER A 213 -9.97 11.18 31.00
N ALA A 214 -11.01 12.02 31.04
CA ALA A 214 -10.89 13.41 31.47
C ALA A 214 -10.37 13.55 32.91
N LEU A 215 -10.95 12.79 33.85
CA LEU A 215 -10.53 12.80 35.26
C LEU A 215 -9.11 12.26 35.45
N ASN A 216 -8.74 11.23 34.69
CA ASN A 216 -7.38 10.67 34.73
C ASN A 216 -6.36 11.65 34.17
N ALA A 217 -6.69 12.39 33.10
CA ALA A 217 -5.80 13.41 32.55
C ALA A 217 -5.56 14.57 33.53
N ALA A 218 -6.57 14.98 34.30
CA ALA A 218 -6.40 15.99 35.35
C ALA A 218 -5.42 15.51 36.43
N ARG A 219 -5.60 14.29 36.93
CA ARG A 219 -4.71 13.68 37.94
C ARG A 219 -3.29 13.50 37.41
N ALA A 220 -3.14 13.08 36.17
CA ALA A 220 -1.84 12.93 35.53
C ALA A 220 -1.12 14.27 35.44
N ALA A 221 -1.83 15.36 35.11
CA ALA A 221 -1.26 16.70 35.14
C ALA A 221 -0.83 17.12 36.55
N ASP A 222 -1.63 16.82 37.59
CA ASP A 222 -1.25 17.10 38.99
C ASP A 222 0.05 16.36 39.36
N GLU A 223 0.18 15.10 38.97
CA GLU A 223 1.40 14.30 39.18
C GLU A 223 2.60 14.83 38.38
N GLU A 224 2.39 15.27 37.14
CA GLU A 224 3.45 15.86 36.30
C GLU A 224 3.95 17.17 36.89
N ASP A 225 3.06 18.04 37.33
CA ASP A 225 3.41 19.29 37.99
C ASP A 225 4.15 19.05 39.31
N ALA A 226 3.72 18.04 40.10
CA ALA A 226 4.45 17.63 41.31
C ALA A 226 5.86 17.11 40.99
N ARG A 227 6.04 16.31 39.93
CA ARG A 227 7.36 15.83 39.48
C ARG A 227 8.25 16.98 39.00
N ILE A 228 7.69 17.92 38.24
CA ILE A 228 8.42 19.09 37.75
C ILE A 228 8.80 20.00 38.92
N ALA A 229 7.91 20.23 39.88
CA ALA A 229 8.19 20.99 41.09
C ALA A 229 9.30 20.34 41.92
N ALA A 230 9.23 19.03 42.17
CA ALA A 230 10.27 18.29 42.89
C ALA A 230 11.63 18.35 42.17
N MET A 231 11.65 18.28 40.84
CA MET A 231 12.87 18.43 40.05
C MET A 231 13.42 19.85 40.13
N ARG A 232 12.57 20.88 40.04
CA ARG A 232 12.97 22.28 40.18
C ARG A 232 13.54 22.56 41.58
N GLU A 233 12.88 22.08 42.62
CA GLU A 233 13.34 22.19 44.01
C GLU A 233 14.66 21.44 44.21
N ALA A 234 14.83 20.24 43.65
CA ALA A 234 16.09 19.50 43.70
C ALA A 234 17.24 20.23 42.98
N VAL A 235 16.94 20.96 41.89
CA VAL A 235 17.93 21.79 41.18
C VAL A 235 18.28 23.05 41.97
N GLU A 236 17.30 23.71 42.57
CA GLU A 236 17.49 24.96 43.34
C GLU A 236 18.13 24.72 44.71
N SER A 237 17.79 23.62 45.38
CA SER A 237 18.41 23.17 46.63
C SER A 237 19.77 22.50 46.44
N ARG A 238 20.16 22.20 45.20
CA ARG A 238 21.50 21.68 44.91
C ARG A 238 22.51 22.77 45.26
N PRO A 239 23.37 22.55 46.26
CA PRO A 239 24.36 23.56 46.63
C PRO A 239 25.20 23.87 45.39
N ALA A 240 25.43 25.17 45.15
CA ALA A 240 26.32 25.64 44.10
C ALA A 240 27.55 24.73 44.09
N PRO A 241 28.00 24.23 42.92
CA PRO A 241 29.16 23.35 42.87
C PRO A 241 30.22 24.01 43.72
N ARG A 242 30.61 23.34 44.83
CA ARG A 242 31.66 23.85 45.72
C ARG A 242 32.75 24.34 44.77
N PRO A 243 33.27 25.58 44.93
CA PRO A 243 34.36 26.02 44.09
C PRO A 243 35.34 24.87 44.13
N VAL A 244 35.51 24.20 42.99
CA VAL A 244 36.55 23.19 42.82
C VAL A 244 37.73 23.91 43.43
N PRO A 245 38.38 23.38 44.49
CA PRO A 245 39.48 24.08 45.12
C PRO A 245 40.26 24.59 43.94
N ARG A 246 40.45 25.92 43.84
CA ARG A 246 41.48 26.43 42.93
C ARG A 246 42.61 25.52 43.31
N ARG A 247 42.97 24.55 42.45
CA ARG A 247 44.26 23.90 42.57
C ARG A 247 45.11 25.13 42.76
N GLN A 248 45.69 25.29 43.96
CA GLN A 248 46.68 26.34 44.15
C GLN A 248 47.49 26.20 42.89
N ALA A 249 47.45 27.24 42.05
CA ALA A 249 48.22 27.19 40.84
C ALA A 249 49.58 26.78 41.37
N GLU A 250 50.01 25.55 41.06
CA GLU A 250 51.36 25.11 41.38
C GLU A 250 52.20 26.30 40.99
N PRO A 251 52.97 26.85 41.96
CA PRO A 251 53.43 28.23 41.97
C PRO A 251 53.69 28.62 40.54
N ALA A 252 52.84 29.51 40.00
CA ALA A 252 52.69 29.70 38.55
C ALA A 252 54.08 29.56 37.95
N VAL A 253 54.35 28.40 37.32
CA VAL A 253 55.65 28.17 36.70
C VAL A 253 55.73 29.35 35.78
N ALA A 254 56.60 30.31 36.15
CA ALA A 254 56.66 31.62 35.52
C ALA A 254 56.58 31.31 34.04
N ALA A 255 55.46 31.69 33.40
CA ALA A 255 55.12 31.19 32.09
C ALA A 255 56.38 31.36 31.28
N ARG A 256 57.08 30.25 31.01
CA ARG A 256 58.33 30.31 30.26
C ARG A 256 57.86 31.05 29.00
N PRO A 257 58.48 32.18 28.62
CA PRO A 257 58.11 32.81 27.37
C PRO A 257 58.10 31.69 26.35
N GLU A 258 56.93 31.41 25.75
CA GLU A 258 56.81 30.29 24.82
C GLU A 258 57.95 30.47 23.84
N LEU A 259 58.95 29.59 23.92
CA LEU A 259 60.09 29.67 23.03
C LEU A 259 59.48 29.48 21.66
N SER A 260 59.54 30.54 20.85
CA SER A 260 59.07 30.50 19.47
C SER A 260 59.92 29.46 18.75
N CYS A 261 59.45 28.22 18.72
CA CYS A 261 60.11 27.16 17.98
C CYS A 261 60.04 27.55 16.50
N ALA A 262 61.18 27.66 15.84
CA ALA A 262 61.18 27.82 14.39
C ALA A 262 60.70 26.50 13.78
N TRP A 263 59.45 26.46 13.34
CA TRP A 263 58.87 25.31 12.65
C TRP A 263 58.77 25.64 11.16
N THR A 264 59.07 24.64 10.32
CA THR A 264 58.98 24.73 8.87
C THR A 264 57.95 23.70 8.42
N VAL A 265 56.97 24.13 7.63
CA VAL A 265 56.05 23.20 6.96
C VAL A 265 56.64 22.87 5.60
N GLU A 266 56.99 21.60 5.41
CA GLU A 266 57.37 21.06 4.11
C GLU A 266 56.13 20.43 3.46
N ILE A 267 55.77 20.93 2.28
CA ILE A 267 54.67 20.38 1.48
C ILE A 267 55.28 19.71 0.25
N PRO A 268 55.07 18.39 0.05
CA PRO A 268 55.73 17.64 -1.02
C PRO A 268 55.33 18.08 -2.44
N SER A 269 54.09 18.55 -2.61
CA SER A 269 53.55 19.02 -3.88
C SER A 269 52.39 19.96 -3.61
N ALA A 270 52.54 21.22 -4.04
CA ALA A 270 51.49 22.22 -3.99
C ALA A 270 51.67 23.23 -5.13
N THR A 271 50.56 23.71 -5.68
CA THR A 271 50.57 24.81 -6.65
C THR A 271 50.82 26.15 -5.96
N ARG A 272 51.30 27.16 -6.69
CA ARG A 272 51.54 28.51 -6.17
C ARG A 272 50.30 29.12 -5.51
N SER A 273 49.12 28.92 -6.09
CA SER A 273 47.85 29.41 -5.54
C SER A 273 47.50 28.74 -4.21
N GLN A 274 47.71 27.42 -4.08
CA GLN A 274 47.48 26.70 -2.82
C GLN A 274 48.44 27.16 -1.71
N MET A 275 49.68 27.51 -2.06
CA MET A 275 50.65 28.06 -1.13
C MET A 275 50.24 29.47 -0.64
N GLU A 276 49.74 30.31 -1.54
CA GLU A 276 49.25 31.66 -1.20
C GLU A 276 48.00 31.60 -0.31
N GLN A 277 47.06 30.69 -0.59
CA GLN A 277 45.88 30.46 0.24
C GLN A 277 46.24 29.95 1.64
N LEU A 278 47.16 28.98 1.72
CA LEU A 278 47.63 28.47 3.01
C LEU A 278 48.33 29.57 3.81
N ALA A 279 49.16 30.39 3.17
CA ALA A 279 49.81 31.51 3.83
C ALA A 279 48.83 32.59 4.32
N ALA A 280 47.72 32.81 3.61
CA ALA A 280 46.66 33.73 4.03
C ALA A 280 45.88 33.19 5.23
N ALA A 281 45.47 31.92 5.20
CA ALA A 281 44.74 31.26 6.28
C ALA A 281 45.55 31.21 7.60
N LEU A 282 46.86 30.98 7.51
CA LEU A 282 47.75 31.01 8.67
C LEU A 282 47.87 32.43 9.25
N ARG A 283 47.94 33.46 8.39
CA ARG A 283 47.98 34.87 8.83
C ARG A 283 46.69 35.31 9.52
N GLU A 284 45.52 34.94 9.02
CA GLU A 284 44.23 35.24 9.68
C GLU A 284 44.17 34.67 11.10
N ARG A 285 44.84 33.54 11.35
CA ARG A 285 44.92 32.90 12.66
C ARG A 285 46.07 33.40 13.53
N GLY A 286 46.80 34.43 13.08
CA GLY A 286 47.93 35.00 13.82
C GLY A 286 49.19 34.13 13.82
N ILE A 287 49.27 33.15 12.92
CA ILE A 287 50.36 32.18 12.86
C ILE A 287 51.40 32.65 11.82
N THR A 288 52.64 32.90 12.27
CA THR A 288 53.75 33.33 11.42
C THR A 288 54.85 32.27 11.32
N GLY A 289 55.28 31.92 10.10
CA GLY A 289 56.32 30.90 9.86
C GLY A 289 56.80 30.89 8.40
N THR A 290 57.80 30.05 8.10
CA THR A 290 58.35 29.89 6.73
C THR A 290 57.83 28.60 6.10
N ILE A 291 57.26 28.67 4.90
CA ILE A 291 56.80 27.50 4.13
C ILE A 291 57.81 27.22 3.02
N LYS A 292 58.36 26.00 2.96
CA LYS A 292 59.30 25.58 1.90
C LYS A 292 58.70 24.46 1.06
N CYS A 293 58.81 24.59 -0.26
CA CYS A 293 58.44 23.53 -1.20
C CYS A 293 59.70 22.74 -1.59
N LYS A 294 59.68 21.41 -1.43
CA LYS A 294 60.69 20.51 -1.99
C LYS A 294 60.08 19.79 -3.18
N GLY A 295 59.96 20.52 -4.28
CA GLY A 295 59.45 19.98 -5.53
C GLY A 295 59.46 21.07 -6.56
N VAL A 296 60.37 20.97 -7.51
CA VAL A 296 60.34 21.76 -8.74
C VAL A 296 59.04 21.41 -9.46
N CYS A 297 58.16 22.38 -9.65
CA CYS A 297 57.30 22.42 -10.83
C CYS A 297 57.98 23.32 -11.86
#